data_AF-J4GJI9-F1
#
_entry.id   AF-J4GJI9-F1
#
_cell.length_a   1.000
_cell.length_b   1.000
_cell.length_c   1.000
_cell.angle_alpha   90.00
_cell.angle_beta   90.00
_cell.angle_gamma   90.00
#
_symmetry.space_group_name_H-M   'P 1'
#
loop_
_entity.id
_entity.type
_entity.pdbx_description
1 polymer ?
#
loop_
_entity_poly.entity_id
_entity_poly.type
_entity_poly.pdbx_seq_one_letter_code
_entity_poly.pdbx_strand_id
1 'polypeptide(L)'
;MFRGVRAIHNAVLETQQKLARILQQKPELQQLVLELKGILEQEGLDLQGQTMPSKLQLLRLFMKPEVRDAATKLTAAFQEAGINPQEMMGQMMAMQKFFGDLKK
;
A
#
# COMPACT_ATOMS: atom_id res chain seq x y z
N MET A 1 4.84 11.86 27.39
CA MET A 1 4.35 10.75 26.53
C MET A 1 4.58 11.05 25.03
N PHE A 2 5.81 11.18 24.52
CA PHE A 2 6.05 11.52 23.10
C PHE A 2 7.24 10.79 22.43
N ARG A 3 7.61 9.59 22.89
CA ARG A 3 8.66 8.79 22.23
C ARG A 3 8.18 8.00 21.01
N GLY A 4 6.90 7.61 20.95
CA GLY A 4 6.36 6.80 19.85
C GLY A 4 6.18 7.55 18.53
N VAL A 5 5.82 8.84 18.58
CA VAL A 5 5.49 9.65 17.38
C VAL A 5 6.70 9.82 16.45
N ARG A 6 7.89 10.04 17.02
CA ARG A 6 9.12 10.21 16.24
C ARG A 6 9.56 8.92 15.55
N ALA A 7 9.37 7.77 16.19
CA ALA A 7 9.74 6.47 15.62
C ALA A 7 8.86 6.14 14.40
N ILE A 8 7.55 6.41 14.49
CA ILE A 8 6.62 6.19 13.38
C ILE A 8 6.92 7.15 12.23
N HIS A 9 7.17 8.43 12.53
CA HIS A 9 7.50 9.42 11.50
C HIS A 9 8.77 9.05 10.72
N ASN A 10 9.82 8.61 11.44
CA ASN A 10 11.06 8.17 10.81
C ASN A 10 10.87 6.90 9.97
N ALA A 11 10.14 5.89 10.49
CA ALA A 11 9.86 4.67 9.75
C ALA A 11 9.06 4.95 8.46
N VAL A 12 8.09 5.86 8.52
CA VAL A 12 7.30 6.27 7.34
C VAL A 12 8.17 7.00 6.31
N LEU A 13 9.07 7.89 6.75
CA LEU A 13 10.00 8.58 5.85
C LEU A 13 11.00 7.64 5.18
N GLU A 14 11.59 6.72 5.94
CA GLU A 14 12.54 5.73 5.40
C GLU A 14 11.87 4.84 4.36
N THR A 15 10.64 4.41 4.61
CA THR A 15 9.88 3.61 3.66
C THR A 15 9.49 4.41 2.42
N GLN A 16 9.08 5.67 2.55
CA GLN A 16 8.82 6.53 1.39
C GLN A 16 10.08 6.71 0.53
N GLN A 17 11.24 6.91 1.15
CA GLN A 17 12.50 7.03 0.42
C GLN A 17 12.91 5.72 -0.27
N LYS A 18 12.76 4.58 0.39
CA LYS A 18 13.00 3.25 -0.21
C LYS A 18 12.07 3.02 -1.41
N LEU A 19 10.77 3.27 -1.25
CA LEU A 19 9.79 3.15 -2.33
C LEU A 19 10.10 4.07 -3.50
N ALA A 20 10.43 5.35 -3.23
CA ALA A 20 10.77 6.30 -4.28
C ALA A 20 12.00 5.86 -5.09
N ARG A 21 13.06 5.37 -4.43
CA ARG A 21 14.24 4.84 -5.12
C ARG A 21 13.91 3.60 -5.94
N ILE A 22 13.09 2.72 -5.40
CA ILE A 22 12.71 1.47 -6.07
C ILE A 22 11.85 1.74 -7.30
N LEU A 23 10.91 2.69 -7.22
CA LEU A 23 10.11 3.12 -8.36
C LEU A 23 10.96 3.80 -9.45
N GLN A 24 12.01 4.53 -9.06
CA GLN A 24 12.98 5.09 -10.01
C GLN A 24 13.84 4.01 -10.69
N GLN A 25 14.19 2.95 -9.96
CA GLN A 25 15.05 1.87 -10.47
C GLN A 25 14.28 0.82 -11.26
N LYS A 26 12.98 0.64 -10.97
CA LYS A 26 12.10 -0.34 -11.62
C LYS A 26 10.86 0.36 -12.18
N PRO A 27 10.91 0.89 -13.41
CA PRO A 27 9.75 1.49 -14.06
C PRO A 27 8.60 0.47 -14.24
N GLU A 28 8.91 -0.82 -14.27
CA GLU A 28 7.93 -1.92 -14.30
C GLU A 28 7.04 -1.93 -13.05
N LEU A 29 7.59 -1.60 -11.87
CA LEU A 29 6.78 -1.46 -10.65
C LEU A 29 5.79 -0.30 -10.79
N GLN A 30 6.21 0.80 -11.42
CA GLN A 30 5.32 1.93 -11.66
C GLN A 30 4.16 1.53 -12.58
N GLN A 31 4.42 0.73 -13.61
CA GLN A 31 3.37 0.19 -14.47
C GLN A 31 2.42 -0.72 -13.71
N LEU A 32 2.93 -1.64 -12.88
CA LEU A 32 2.10 -2.54 -12.06
C LEU A 32 1.23 -1.77 -11.06
N VAL A 33 1.73 -0.69 -10.47
CA VAL A 33 0.95 0.19 -9.59
C VAL A 33 -0.17 0.88 -10.38
N LEU A 34 0.12 1.37 -11.59
CA LEU A 34 -0.87 2.01 -12.45
C LEU A 34 -1.93 1.01 -12.96
N GLU A 35 -1.53 -0.20 -13.31
CA GLU A 35 -2.45 -1.29 -13.69
C GLU A 35 -3.38 -1.64 -12.53
N LEU A 36 -2.82 -1.87 -11.33
CA LEU A 36 -3.63 -2.17 -10.15
C LEU A 36 -4.57 -1.00 -9.85
N LYS A 37 -4.10 0.25 -9.93
CA LYS A 37 -4.94 1.44 -9.78
C LYS A 37 -6.09 1.45 -10.78
N GLY A 38 -5.81 1.16 -12.06
CA GLY A 38 -6.82 1.11 -13.11
C GLY A 38 -7.87 0.02 -12.87
N ILE A 39 -7.45 -1.17 -12.45
CA ILE A 39 -8.36 -2.27 -12.08
C ILE A 39 -9.24 -1.83 -10.90
N LEU A 40 -8.66 -1.23 -9.87
CA LEU A 40 -9.40 -0.73 -8.71
C LEU A 40 -10.42 0.37 -9.09
N GLU A 41 -10.05 1.31 -9.94
CA GLU A 41 -10.94 2.37 -10.44
C GLU A 41 -12.09 1.80 -11.30
N GLN A 42 -11.81 0.80 -12.15
CA GLN A 42 -12.83 0.07 -12.92
C GLN A 42 -13.83 -0.67 -12.03
N GLU A 43 -13.38 -1.15 -10.87
CA GLU A 43 -14.21 -1.76 -9.85
C GLU A 43 -15.07 -0.76 -9.04
N GLY A 44 -14.97 0.53 -9.37
CA GLY A 44 -15.70 1.60 -8.69
C GLY A 44 -15.09 1.96 -7.34
N LEU A 45 -13.82 1.59 -7.10
CA LEU A 45 -13.08 2.14 -5.97
C LEU A 45 -12.54 3.51 -6.33
N ASP A 46 -13.09 4.53 -5.69
CA ASP A 46 -12.54 5.86 -5.75
C ASP A 46 -11.28 5.93 -4.87
N LEU A 47 -10.12 5.74 -5.50
CA LEU A 47 -8.81 5.86 -4.86
C LEU A 47 -8.37 7.31 -4.63
N GLN A 48 -9.11 8.28 -5.20
CA GLN A 48 -8.88 9.72 -5.02
C GLN A 48 -9.84 10.32 -3.99
N GLY A 49 -10.95 9.64 -3.72
CA GLY A 49 -11.92 9.98 -2.70
C GLY A 49 -11.39 9.77 -1.29
N GLN A 50 -11.79 10.65 -0.36
CA GLN A 50 -11.45 10.54 1.07
C GLN A 50 -12.08 9.30 1.76
N THR A 51 -12.89 8.53 1.04
CA THR A 51 -13.59 7.35 1.53
C THR A 51 -12.81 6.08 1.24
N MET A 52 -12.16 5.56 2.28
CA MET A 52 -11.59 4.22 2.25
C MET A 52 -12.67 3.17 1.93
N PRO A 53 -12.40 2.21 1.03
CA PRO A 53 -13.35 1.15 0.73
C PRO A 53 -13.72 0.34 1.97
N SER A 54 -14.99 -0.08 2.03
CA SER A 54 -15.47 -0.95 3.09
C SER A 54 -14.79 -2.32 3.02
N LYS A 55 -14.73 -3.03 4.16
CA LYS A 55 -14.16 -4.39 4.23
C LYS A 55 -14.82 -5.36 3.24
N LEU A 56 -16.13 -5.21 3.00
CA LEU A 56 -16.86 -6.03 2.04
C LEU A 56 -16.50 -5.71 0.58
N GLN A 57 -16.30 -4.43 0.25
CA GLN A 57 -15.81 -4.04 -1.06
C GLN A 57 -14.40 -4.58 -1.29
N LEU A 58 -13.50 -4.42 -0.33
CA LEU A 58 -12.16 -5.01 -0.40
C LEU A 58 -12.22 -6.53 -0.57
N LEU A 59 -13.06 -7.22 0.19
CA LEU A 59 -13.18 -8.68 0.10
C LEU A 59 -13.64 -9.12 -1.29
N ARG A 60 -14.71 -8.52 -1.83
CA ARG A 60 -15.18 -8.82 -3.21
C ARG A 60 -14.08 -8.59 -4.23
N LEU A 61 -13.33 -7.53 -4.03
CA LEU A 61 -12.28 -7.10 -4.93
C LEU A 61 -11.10 -8.07 -4.91
N PHE A 62 -10.66 -8.51 -3.72
CA PHE A 62 -9.66 -9.58 -3.56
C PHE A 62 -10.11 -10.95 -4.07
N MET A 63 -11.41 -11.19 -4.25
CA MET A 63 -11.92 -12.41 -4.87
C MET A 63 -11.84 -12.37 -6.39
N LYS A 64 -11.62 -11.20 -7.00
CA LYS A 64 -11.48 -11.10 -8.44
C LYS A 64 -10.09 -11.60 -8.88
N PRO A 65 -10.04 -12.45 -9.90
CA PRO A 65 -8.78 -13.00 -10.39
C PRO A 65 -7.84 -11.89 -10.90
N GLU A 66 -8.36 -10.88 -11.58
CA GLU A 66 -7.56 -9.77 -12.13
C GLU A 66 -6.88 -8.95 -11.03
N VAL A 67 -7.60 -8.67 -9.94
CA VAL A 67 -7.07 -7.97 -8.76
C VAL A 67 -6.04 -8.83 -8.06
N ARG A 68 -6.31 -10.13 -7.89
CA ARG A 68 -5.38 -11.08 -7.28
C ARG A 68 -4.10 -11.21 -8.09
N ASP A 69 -4.20 -11.30 -9.41
CA ASP A 69 -3.05 -11.43 -10.30
C ASP A 69 -2.21 -10.16 -10.29
N ALA A 70 -2.85 -8.99 -10.41
CA ALA A 70 -2.16 -7.71 -10.31
C ALA A 70 -1.50 -7.51 -8.93
N ALA A 71 -2.19 -7.83 -7.84
CA ALA A 71 -1.63 -7.77 -6.49
C ALA A 71 -0.48 -8.75 -6.29
N THR A 72 -0.57 -9.97 -6.83
CA THR A 72 0.50 -10.98 -6.78
C THR A 72 1.73 -10.50 -7.53
N LYS A 73 1.57 -10.00 -8.76
CA LYS A 73 2.66 -9.45 -9.57
C LYS A 73 3.33 -8.26 -8.88
N LEU A 74 2.53 -7.35 -8.34
CA LEU A 74 3.03 -6.21 -7.59
C LEU A 74 3.84 -6.66 -6.37
N THR A 75 3.32 -7.65 -5.62
CA THR A 75 4.00 -8.20 -4.44
C THR A 75 5.32 -8.88 -4.81
N ALA A 76 5.34 -9.67 -5.89
CA ALA A 76 6.54 -10.31 -6.39
C ALA A 76 7.58 -9.27 -6.83
N ALA A 77 7.17 -8.26 -7.61
CA ALA A 77 8.05 -7.19 -8.06
C ALA A 77 8.60 -6.37 -6.88
N PHE A 78 7.82 -6.18 -5.82
CA PHE A 78 8.29 -5.57 -4.57
C PHE A 78 9.31 -6.44 -3.84
N GLN A 79 9.07 -7.75 -3.74
CA GLN A 79 10.04 -8.70 -3.17
C GLN A 79 11.35 -8.70 -3.95
N GLU A 80 11.29 -8.73 -5.28
CA GLU A 80 12.47 -8.64 -6.15
C GLU A 80 13.19 -7.30 -6.05
N ALA A 81 12.49 -6.24 -5.62
CA ALA A 81 13.09 -4.94 -5.34
C ALA A 81 13.66 -4.83 -3.92
N GLY A 82 13.61 -5.91 -3.15
CA GLY A 82 14.09 -5.95 -1.76
C GLY A 82 13.11 -5.34 -0.76
N ILE A 83 11.85 -5.08 -1.13
CA ILE A 83 10.79 -4.72 -0.19
C ILE A 83 10.16 -5.98 0.34
N ASN A 84 10.23 -6.18 1.66
CA ASN A 84 9.53 -7.29 2.30
C ASN A 84 8.02 -6.94 2.46
N PRO A 85 7.09 -7.70 1.86
CA PRO A 85 5.66 -7.44 1.96
C PRO A 85 5.13 -7.49 3.39
N GLN A 86 5.73 -8.33 4.24
CA GLN A 86 5.36 -8.43 5.67
C GLN A 86 5.77 -7.17 6.44
N GLU A 87 6.94 -6.60 6.11
CA GLU A 87 7.40 -5.34 6.69
C GLU A 87 6.48 -4.19 6.27
N MET A 88 6.10 -4.14 4.99
CA MET A 88 5.20 -3.12 4.45
C MET A 88 3.79 -3.21 5.08
N MET A 89 3.24 -4.41 5.23
CA MET A 89 1.97 -4.65 5.92
C MET A 89 2.04 -4.26 7.40
N GLY A 90 3.12 -4.60 8.09
CA GLY A 90 3.34 -4.21 9.48
C GLY A 90 3.38 -2.69 9.66
N GLN A 91 4.02 -1.99 8.73
CA GLN A 91 4.07 -0.53 8.73
C GLN A 91 2.71 0.11 8.39
N MET A 92 1.95 -0.44 7.44
CA MET A 92 0.57 0.01 7.18
C MET A 92 -0.32 -0.14 8.42
N MET A 93 -0.22 -1.26 9.14
CA MET A 93 -0.98 -1.44 10.39
C MET A 93 -0.55 -0.46 11.48
N ALA A 94 0.75 -0.21 11.63
CA ALA A 94 1.26 0.78 12.59
C ALA A 94 0.75 2.20 12.26
N MET A 95 0.70 2.54 10.97
CA MET A 95 0.17 3.79 10.46
C MET A 95 -1.35 3.89 10.69
N GLN A 96 -2.12 2.85 10.39
CA GLN A 96 -3.57 2.82 10.62
C GLN A 96 -3.91 2.95 12.10
N LYS A 97 -3.17 2.27 12.98
CA LYS A 97 -3.35 2.37 14.44
C LYS A 97 -3.08 3.79 14.92
N PHE A 98 -2.00 4.41 14.44
CA PHE A 98 -1.66 5.79 14.79
C PHE A 98 -2.71 6.82 14.34
N PHE A 99 -3.23 6.71 13.11
CA PHE A 99 -4.31 7.58 12.63
C PHE A 99 -5.66 7.29 13.31
N GLY A 100 -5.91 6.03 13.69
CA GLY A 100 -7.07 5.66 14.49
C GLY A 100 -7.04 6.23 15.90
N ASP A 101 -5.87 6.25 16.54
CA ASP A 101 -5.66 6.85 17.87
C ASP A 101 -5.71 8.38 17.84
N LEU A 102 -5.36 9.02 16.72
CA LEU A 102 -5.49 10.48 16.54
C LEU A 102 -6.95 10.96 16.34
N LYS A 103 -7.85 10.06 15.96
CA LYS A 103 -9.27 10.39 15.66
C LYS A 103 -10.20 10.13 16.86
N LYS A 104 -9.65 9.78 18.02
CA LYS A 104 -10.37 9.41 19.25
C LYS A 104 -10.10 10.44 20.35
#